data_AF-A0A836UJR4-F1
#
_entry.id   AF-A0A836UJR4-F1
#
_cell.length_a   1.000
_cell.length_b   1.000
_cell.length_c   1.000
_cell.angle_alpha   90.00
_cell.angle_beta   90.00
_cell.angle_gamma   90.00
#
_symmetry.space_group_name_H-M   'P 1'
#
loop_
_entity.id
_entity.type
_entity.pdbx_description
1 polymer ?
#
loop_
_entity_poly.entity_id
_entity_poly.type
_entity_poly.pdbx_seq_one_letter_code
_entity_poly.pdbx_strand_id
1 'polypeptide(L)' 'MGQSMFSREVARKLEQEINSFETCRGLSLRARDINIDRKGKEIEGGAEGEGQPNSSASAMLEFTAGSIILAREDIEEEE' A
#
# COMPACT_ATOMS: atom_id res chain seq x y z
N MET A 1 9.90 8.17 -30.16
CA MET A 1 9.37 7.01 -29.41
C MET A 1 10.27 5.83 -29.69
N GLY A 2 11.04 5.38 -28.69
CA GLY A 2 11.93 4.22 -28.85
C GLY A 2 11.11 2.92 -28.92
N GLN A 3 11.53 1.98 -29.77
CA GLN A 3 10.97 0.63 -29.75
C GLN A 3 11.29 -0.01 -28.39
N SER A 4 10.27 -0.32 -27.60
CA SER A 4 10.45 -1.08 -26.36
C SER A 4 11.15 -2.40 -26.68
N MET A 5 12.13 -2.77 -25.86
CA MET A 5 12.82 -4.08 -25.99
C MET A 5 11.92 -5.26 -25.63
N PHE A 6 10.70 -5.00 -25.15
CA PHE A 6 9.71 -6.00 -24.77
C PHE A 6 8.52 -6.02 -25.74
N SER A 7 7.84 -7.17 -25.83
CA SER A 7 6.54 -7.21 -26.51
C SER A 7 5.57 -6.24 -25.84
N ARG A 8 4.61 -5.70 -26.60
CA ARG A 8 3.63 -4.74 -26.08
C ARG A 8 2.87 -5.28 -24.86
N GLU A 9 2.60 -6.59 -24.83
CA GLU A 9 1.94 -7.24 -23.70
C GLU A 9 2.84 -7.27 -22.46
N VAL A 10 4.13 -7.57 -22.62
CA VAL A 10 5.10 -7.60 -21.52
C VAL A 10 5.35 -6.19 -20.98
N ALA A 11 5.50 -5.20 -21.85
CA ALA A 11 5.62 -3.80 -21.45
C ALA A 11 4.40 -3.35 -20.63
N ARG A 12 3.18 -3.66 -21.11
CA ARG A 12 1.93 -3.33 -20.40
C ARG A 12 1.82 -4.04 -19.05
N LYS A 13 2.23 -5.30 -18.95
CA LYS A 13 2.27 -6.02 -17.66
C LYS A 13 3.28 -5.39 -16.72
N LEU A 14 4.49 -5.06 -17.19
CA LEU A 14 5.51 -4.38 -16.38
C LEU A 14 5.09 -2.98 -15.93
N GLU A 15 4.31 -2.26 -16.72
CA GLU A 15 3.70 -0.98 -16.34
C GLU A 15 2.63 -1.14 -15.24
N GLN A 16 1.97 -2.31 -15.18
CA GLN A 16 0.92 -2.64 -14.22
C GLN A 16 1.44 -3.28 -12.93
N GLU A 17 2.66 -3.82 -12.94
CA GLU A 17 3.28 -4.48 -11.79
C GLU A 17 3.91 -3.45 -10.84
N ILE A 18 3.55 -3.53 -9.57
CA ILE A 18 4.06 -2.66 -8.51
C ILE A 18 5.48 -3.12 -8.18
N ASN A 19 6.45 -2.20 -8.27
CA ASN A 19 7.81 -2.55 -7.88
C ASN A 19 7.98 -2.60 -6.35
N SER A 20 9.11 -3.10 -5.88
CA SER A 20 9.38 -3.25 -4.43
C SER A 20 9.34 -1.93 -3.67
N PHE A 21 9.74 -0.81 -4.29
CA PHE A 21 9.71 0.51 -3.66
C PHE A 21 8.28 1.05 -3.52
N GLU A 22 7.46 0.88 -4.55
CA GLU A 22 6.05 1.27 -4.52
C GLU A 22 5.27 0.43 -3.50
N THR A 23 5.58 -0.87 -3.42
CA THR A 23 5.03 -1.77 -2.39
C THR A 23 5.39 -1.26 -0.98
N CYS A 24 6.67 -0.93 -0.75
CA CYS A 24 7.12 -0.37 0.53
C CYS A 24 6.43 0.96 0.86
N ARG A 25 6.25 1.86 -0.12
CA ARG A 25 5.52 3.12 0.06
C ARG A 25 4.07 2.86 0.45
N GLY A 26 3.37 2.00 -0.30
CA GLY A 26 1.98 1.65 -0.04
C GLY A 26 1.76 1.04 1.35
N LEU A 27 2.61 0.09 1.75
CA LEU A 27 2.58 -0.51 3.09
C LEU A 27 2.85 0.52 4.19
N SER A 28 3.78 1.45 3.97
CA SER A 28 4.11 2.51 4.93
C SER A 28 2.98 3.52 5.10
N LEU A 29 2.33 3.90 4.00
CA LEU A 29 1.13 4.75 4.05
C LEU A 29 0.01 4.07 4.82
N ARG A 30 -0.22 2.78 4.54
CA ARG A 30 -1.23 2.02 5.26
C ARG A 30 -0.92 1.88 6.76
N ALA A 31 0.33 1.61 7.11
CA ALA A 31 0.76 1.56 8.50
C ALA A 31 0.54 2.89 9.23
N ARG A 32 0.75 4.02 8.55
CA ARG A 32 0.45 5.36 9.08
C ARG A 32 -1.06 5.51 9.35
N ASP A 33 -1.92 5.09 8.43
CA ASP A 33 -3.37 5.19 8.61
C ASP A 33 -3.85 4.34 9.79
N ILE A 34 -3.28 3.14 9.96
CA ILE A 34 -3.54 2.28 11.12
C ILE A 34 -3.14 2.98 12.43
N ASN A 35 -2.00 3.67 12.46
CA ASN A 35 -1.59 4.44 13.64
C ASN A 35 -2.55 5.60 13.93
N ILE A 36 -3.04 6.28 12.90
CA ILE A 36 -3.99 7.39 13.05
C ILE A 36 -5.30 6.88 13.65
N ASP A 37 -5.84 5.77 13.13
CA ASP A 37 -7.06 5.14 13.64
C ASP A 37 -6.91 4.69 15.10
N ARG A 38 -5.81 4.01 15.43
CA ARG A 38 -5.47 3.58 16.79
C ARG A 38 -5.40 4.74 17.77
N LYS A 39 -4.69 5.81 17.39
CA LYS A 39 -4.59 7.03 18.20
C LYS A 39 -5.96 7.68 18.40
N GLY A 40 -6.82 7.69 17.39
CA GLY A 40 -8.20 8.15 17.52
C GLY A 40 -8.96 7.37 18.59
N LYS A 41 -8.87 6.03 18.55
CA LYS A 41 -9.53 5.14 19.53
C LYS A 41 -8.99 5.32 20.95
N GLU A 42 -7.68 5.53 21.10
CA GLU A 42 -7.06 5.80 22.41
C GLU A 42 -7.63 7.08 23.04
N ILE A 43 -7.79 8.14 22.24
CA ILE A 43 -8.38 9.42 22.69
C ILE A 43 -9.85 9.22 23.14
N GLU A 44 -10.58 8.33 22.48
CA GLU A 44 -11.97 7.96 22.82
C GLU A 44 -12.06 7.00 24.02
N GLY A 45 -10.93 6.62 24.63
CA GLY A 45 -10.88 5.72 25.77
C GLY A 45 -10.93 4.23 25.40
N GLY A 46 -10.77 3.90 24.13
CA GLY A 46 -10.56 2.53 23.67
C GLY A 46 -9.16 2.04 24.03
N ALA A 47 -9.06 0.90 24.72
CA ALA A 47 -7.78 0.24 24.94
C ALA A 47 -7.38 -0.56 23.69
N GLU A 48 -6.13 -0.43 23.25
CA GLU A 48 -5.56 -1.39 22.29
C GLU A 48 -5.51 -2.79 22.93
N GLY A 49 -5.90 -3.80 22.17
CA GLY A 49 -5.88 -5.17 22.66
C GLY A 49 -4.45 -5.67 22.86
N GLU A 50 -4.14 -6.26 24.01
CA GLU A 50 -2.88 -6.96 24.21
C GLU A 50 -2.68 -8.01 23.11
N GLY A 51 -1.51 -7.98 22.45
CA GLY A 51 -1.16 -8.90 21.37
C GLY A 51 -1.49 -8.40 19.96
N GLN A 52 -2.02 -7.19 19.80
CA GLN A 52 -2.23 -6.61 18.48
C GLN A 52 -0.88 -6.33 17.79
N PRO A 53 -0.65 -6.78 16.54
CA PRO A 53 0.60 -6.54 15.83
C PRO A 53 0.84 -5.03 15.66
N ASN A 54 2.10 -4.61 15.52
CA ASN A 54 2.40 -3.22 15.18
C ASN A 54 1.79 -2.85 13.81
N SER A 55 1.69 -1.56 13.51
CA SER A 55 1.00 -1.08 12.30
C SER A 55 1.63 -1.58 11.00
N SER A 56 2.95 -1.68 10.92
CA SER A 56 3.63 -2.24 9.74
C SER A 56 3.31 -3.72 9.53
N ALA A 57 3.34 -4.51 10.60
CA ALA A 57 2.96 -5.91 10.56
C ALA A 57 1.47 -6.08 10.23
N SER A 58 0.61 -5.20 10.75
CA SER A 58 -0.82 -5.19 10.43
C SER A 58 -1.07 -4.88 8.95
N ALA A 59 -0.39 -3.88 8.38
CA ALA A 59 -0.49 -3.55 6.97
C ALA A 59 0.00 -4.70 6.06
N MET A 60 1.08 -5.39 6.44
CA MET A 60 1.54 -6.58 5.72
C MET A 60 0.54 -7.74 5.80
N LEU A 61 -0.10 -7.95 6.95
CA LEU A 61 -1.15 -8.97 7.10
C LEU A 61 -2.37 -8.63 6.24
N GLU A 62 -2.82 -7.38 6.22
CA GLU A 62 -3.91 -6.93 5.36
C GLU A 62 -3.58 -7.11 3.87
N PHE A 63 -2.34 -6.81 3.46
CA PHE A 63 -1.89 -6.98 2.08
C PHE A 63 -1.84 -8.45 1.67
N THR A 64 -1.24 -9.30 2.49
CA THR A 64 -1.12 -10.74 2.20
C THR A 64 -2.47 -11.47 2.27
N ALA A 65 -3.42 -10.96 3.06
CA ALA A 65 -4.81 -11.43 3.07
C ALA A 65 -5.63 -10.94 1.85
N GLY A 66 -5.11 -10.02 1.04
CA GLY A 66 -5.83 -9.41 -0.08
C GLY A 66 -6.89 -8.39 0.35
N SER A 67 -6.87 -7.95 1.61
CA SER A 67 -7.82 -6.96 2.16
C SER A 67 -7.53 -5.54 1.69
N ILE A 68 -6.32 -5.28 1.20
CA ILE A 68 -5.92 -4.01 0.60
C ILE A 68 -5.24 -4.25 -0.74
N ILE A 69 -5.46 -3.33 -1.68
CA ILE A 69 -4.77 -3.29 -2.97
C ILE A 69 -3.90 -2.04 -2.95
N LEU A 70 -2.60 -2.22 -3.17
CA LEU A 70 -1.65 -1.11 -3.27
C LEU A 70 -1.74 -0.53 -4.69
N ALA A 71 -2.77 0.24 -4.99
CA ALA A 71 -2.88 0.86 -6.31
C ALA A 71 -1.83 1.97 -6.47
N ARG A 72 -1.28 2.10 -7.67
CA ARG A 72 -0.52 3.27 -8.07
C ARG A 72 -1.53 4.43 -8.17
N GLU A 73 -1.27 5.53 -7.48
CA GLU A 73 -1.98 6.77 -7.78
C GLU A 73 -1.51 7.16 -9.19
N ASP A 74 -2.32 6.86 -10.19
CA ASP A 74 -2.18 7.48 -11.49
C ASP A 74 -2.38 8.97 -11.23
N ILE A 75 -1.27 9.70 -11.13
CA ILE A 75 -1.28 11.14 -11.18
C ILE A 75 -1.81 11.42 -12.60
N GLU A 76 -3.11 11.68 -12.71
CA GLU A 76 -3.66 12.31 -13.90
C GLU A 76 -2.87 13.63 -14.02
N GLU A 77 -1.88 13.64 -14.92
CA GLU A 77 -1.27 14.88 -15.37
C GLU A 77 -2.41 15.67 -16.00
N GLU A 78 -2.95 16.65 -15.26
CA GLU A 78 -3.80 17.69 -15.82
C GLU A 78 -2.99 18.38 -16.93
N GLU A 79 -3.34 18.10 -18.19
CA GLU A 79 -2.87 18.85 -19.39
C GLU A 79 -3.38 20.30 -19.38
#